data_AF-A0A7C4Y794-F1
#
_entry.id   AF-A0A7C4Y794-F1
#
_cell.length_a   1.000
_cell.length_b   1.000
_cell.length_c   1.000
_cell.angle_alpha   90.00
_cell.angle_beta   90.00
_cell.angle_gamma   90.00
#
_symmetry.space_group_name_H-M   'P 1'
#
loop_
_entity.id
_entity.type
_entity.pdbx_description
1 polymer ?
#
loop_
_entity_poly.entity_id
_entity_poly.type
_entity_poly.pdbx_seq_one_letter_code
_entity_poly.pdbx_strand_id
1 'polypeptide(L)'
;MTDADRLPFHRKGKGLAKTGPAFITKADPGEPWGGKKRELKRLVNPNDISRLVVFDTWVCNTDRYSHNEDGSVRRRIDNVFLSENAPAGKLLLRAVDHTHCFTSGREILAKNLGASLIRDNRVFGLFPEFETFLNRRAVREAAADLRQMTMATAKAIVSTIPAEWDVSAGGRSALVDFVVKRAAYLSEDVLRGTDPEPRIMILLWPQGEMFDSDEPER
;
A
#
# COMPACT_ATOMS: atom_id res chain seq x y z
N MET A 1 3.02 24.67 -28.24
CA MET A 1 2.95 23.25 -27.83
C MET A 1 4.12 22.57 -28.51
N THR A 2 5.18 22.23 -27.78
CA THR A 2 6.45 21.74 -28.35
C THR A 2 6.41 20.24 -28.58
N ASP A 3 7.04 19.76 -29.66
CA ASP A 3 7.05 18.35 -30.10
C ASP A 3 7.69 17.34 -29.10
N ALA A 4 8.24 17.82 -27.98
CA ALA A 4 8.88 17.00 -26.95
C ALA A 4 7.90 16.17 -26.08
N ASP A 5 6.58 16.34 -26.24
CA ASP A 5 5.55 15.77 -25.37
C ASP A 5 4.84 14.52 -25.94
N ARG A 6 5.46 13.81 -26.90
CA ARG A 6 4.79 12.72 -27.64
C ARG A 6 5.56 11.40 -27.58
N LEU A 7 4.98 10.40 -26.92
CA LEU A 7 5.45 9.01 -26.96
C LEU A 7 4.62 8.19 -27.97
N PRO A 8 5.25 7.46 -28.91
CA PRO A 8 4.54 6.61 -29.86
C PRO A 8 4.08 5.30 -29.22
N PHE A 9 2.88 4.84 -29.53
CA PHE A 9 2.42 3.49 -29.15
C PHE A 9 3.13 2.42 -30.00
N HIS A 10 3.87 1.50 -29.35
CA HIS A 10 4.38 0.29 -30.00
C HIS A 10 3.36 -0.85 -29.95
N ARG A 11 2.17 -0.66 -30.53
CA ARG A 11 1.33 -1.76 -31.04
C ARG A 11 0.26 -1.23 -32.00
N LYS A 12 0.46 -1.50 -33.30
CA LYS A 12 -0.49 -1.41 -34.43
C LYS A 12 -1.71 -0.48 -34.26
N GLY A 13 -1.47 0.79 -33.97
CA GLY A 13 -2.51 1.82 -33.96
C GLY A 13 -1.87 3.20 -34.03
N LYS A 14 -2.19 3.96 -35.08
CA LYS A 14 -1.75 5.36 -35.25
C LYS A 14 -2.52 6.26 -34.30
N GLY A 15 -2.14 6.25 -33.02
CA GLY A 15 -2.59 7.21 -32.01
C GLY A 15 -1.38 7.85 -31.34
N LEU A 16 -1.52 9.10 -30.93
CA LEU A 16 -0.60 9.75 -30.00
C LEU A 16 -1.29 9.71 -28.63
N ALA A 17 -0.63 9.12 -27.62
CA ALA A 17 -1.12 9.22 -26.25
C ALA A 17 -1.03 10.69 -25.81
N LYS A 18 -2.11 11.27 -25.28
CA LYS A 18 -1.96 12.43 -24.38
C LYS A 18 -1.22 11.94 -23.15
N THR A 19 -0.32 12.76 -22.62
CA THR A 19 0.44 12.49 -21.40
C THR A 19 -0.53 12.04 -20.30
N GLY A 20 -0.47 10.73 -19.98
CA GLY A 20 -1.26 10.10 -18.94
C GLY A 20 -0.72 10.43 -17.54
N PRO A 21 -1.38 9.94 -16.48
CA PRO A 21 -1.19 10.41 -15.12
C PRO A 21 0.26 10.27 -14.65
N ALA A 22 0.68 11.27 -13.88
CA ALA A 22 2.04 11.60 -13.54
C ALA A 22 2.87 10.41 -13.03
N PHE A 23 3.97 10.11 -13.71
CA PHE A 23 5.08 9.41 -13.08
C PHE A 23 5.62 10.33 -12.00
N ILE A 24 5.65 9.85 -10.75
CA ILE A 24 6.18 10.63 -9.63
C ILE A 24 7.58 11.17 -9.91
N THR A 25 8.38 10.41 -10.67
CA THR A 25 9.73 10.78 -11.09
C THR A 25 9.81 12.05 -11.96
N LYS A 26 8.69 12.49 -12.54
CA LYS A 26 8.61 13.78 -13.25
C LYS A 26 8.17 14.94 -12.35
N ALA A 27 7.51 14.65 -11.24
CA ALA A 27 6.88 15.65 -10.37
C ALA A 27 7.62 15.85 -9.04
N ASP A 28 8.43 14.87 -8.63
CA ASP A 28 9.12 14.85 -7.35
C ASP A 28 10.56 14.33 -7.57
N PRO A 29 11.61 15.14 -7.27
CA PRO A 29 12.99 14.67 -7.35
C PRO A 29 13.21 13.56 -6.32
N GLY A 30 13.88 12.50 -6.73
CA GLY A 30 14.14 11.36 -5.89
C GLY A 30 14.39 10.11 -6.70
N GLU A 31 14.60 9.02 -6.00
CA GLU A 31 14.98 7.75 -6.59
C GLU A 31 14.20 6.60 -5.96
N PRO A 32 14.01 5.50 -6.70
CA PRO A 32 13.60 4.26 -6.08
C PRO A 32 14.60 3.84 -5.00
N TRP A 33 14.11 3.28 -3.90
CA TRP A 33 14.94 2.85 -2.79
C TRP A 33 15.97 1.80 -3.24
N GLY A 34 17.23 1.96 -2.84
CA GLY A 34 18.31 1.03 -3.17
C GLY A 34 18.28 -0.28 -2.38
N GLY A 35 17.25 -0.52 -1.55
CA GLY A 35 17.09 -1.74 -0.76
C GLY A 35 17.94 -1.77 0.51
N LYS A 36 18.57 -0.66 0.91
CA LYS A 36 19.50 -0.62 2.05
C LYS A 36 18.89 0.11 3.25
N LYS A 37 19.05 -0.47 4.45
CA LYS A 37 18.63 0.15 5.73
C LYS A 37 19.22 1.55 5.96
N ARG A 38 20.44 1.81 5.48
CA ARG A 38 21.11 3.12 5.60
C ARG A 38 20.32 4.27 4.95
N GLU A 39 19.54 3.97 3.91
CA GLU A 39 18.70 4.96 3.23
C GLU A 39 17.44 5.23 4.05
N LEU A 40 16.88 4.19 4.68
CA LEU A 40 15.71 4.29 5.56
C LEU A 40 16.01 5.12 6.82
N LYS A 41 17.23 5.05 7.38
CA LYS A 41 17.67 5.92 8.48
C LYS A 41 17.68 7.42 8.16
N ARG A 42 17.67 7.78 6.86
CA ARG A 42 17.64 9.17 6.41
C ARG A 42 16.22 9.71 6.27
N LEU A 43 15.20 8.89 6.48
CA LEU A 43 13.80 9.30 6.36
C LEU A 43 13.44 10.36 7.40
N VAL A 44 12.73 11.41 6.95
CA VAL A 44 12.09 12.37 7.85
C VAL A 44 10.77 11.87 8.42
N ASN A 45 10.16 10.89 7.75
CA ASN A 45 8.89 10.26 8.12
C ASN A 45 9.05 8.75 8.38
N PRO A 46 9.92 8.32 9.33
CA PRO A 46 10.20 6.89 9.53
C PRO A 46 8.94 6.08 9.91
N ASN A 47 7.99 6.68 10.62
CA ASN A 47 6.71 6.05 10.96
C ASN A 47 5.86 5.69 9.73
N ASP A 48 6.11 6.31 8.57
CA ASP A 48 5.39 5.99 7.35
C ASP A 48 5.82 4.65 6.75
N ILE A 49 6.95 4.06 7.19
CA ILE A 49 7.27 2.66 6.90
C ILE A 49 6.15 1.75 7.46
N SER A 50 5.79 1.95 8.73
CA SER A 50 4.71 1.19 9.37
C SER A 50 3.36 1.44 8.71
N ARG A 51 3.04 2.71 8.43
CA ARG A 51 1.78 3.06 7.74
C ARG A 51 1.71 2.46 6.35
N LEU A 52 2.82 2.41 5.61
CA LEU A 52 2.90 1.79 4.29
C LEU A 52 2.62 0.29 4.35
N VAL A 53 3.20 -0.43 5.32
CA VAL A 53 2.94 -1.87 5.50
C VAL A 53 1.47 -2.14 5.83
N VAL A 54 0.87 -1.33 6.72
CA VAL A 54 -0.56 -1.44 7.03
C VAL A 54 -1.41 -1.15 5.79
N PHE A 55 -1.08 -0.09 5.06
CA PHE A 55 -1.78 0.30 3.83
C PHE A 55 -1.70 -0.80 2.76
N ASP A 56 -0.52 -1.29 2.43
CA ASP A 56 -0.32 -2.35 1.45
C ASP A 56 -1.03 -3.64 1.87
N THR A 57 -1.05 -3.94 3.17
CA THR A 57 -1.78 -5.10 3.69
C THR A 57 -3.29 -4.90 3.52
N TRP A 58 -3.82 -3.73 3.83
CA TRP A 58 -5.23 -3.41 3.63
C TRP A 58 -5.67 -3.47 2.17
N VAL A 59 -4.87 -2.96 1.24
CA VAL A 59 -5.21 -2.99 -0.19
C VAL A 59 -4.72 -4.24 -0.90
N CYS A 60 -4.15 -5.23 -0.20
CA CYS A 60 -3.54 -6.43 -0.79
C CYS A 60 -2.55 -6.11 -1.92
N ASN A 61 -1.61 -5.20 -1.70
CA ASN A 61 -0.63 -4.82 -2.71
C ASN A 61 0.40 -5.95 -2.93
N THR A 62 0.11 -6.84 -3.89
CA THR A 62 0.99 -7.96 -4.22
C THR A 62 2.24 -7.57 -4.99
N ASP A 63 2.36 -6.31 -5.41
CA ASP A 63 3.44 -5.88 -6.29
C ASP A 63 4.58 -5.16 -5.58
N ARG A 64 4.46 -4.88 -4.28
CA ARG A 64 5.56 -4.33 -3.50
C ARG A 64 6.42 -5.42 -2.87
N TYR A 65 5.94 -6.02 -1.80
CA TYR A 65 6.53 -7.19 -1.16
C TYR A 65 5.43 -8.16 -0.75
N SER A 66 5.47 -9.42 -1.18
CA SER A 66 4.45 -10.40 -0.80
C SER A 66 4.92 -11.84 -0.94
N HIS A 67 4.36 -12.72 -0.11
CA HIS A 67 4.48 -14.16 -0.26
C HIS A 67 3.36 -14.71 -1.15
N ASN A 68 3.75 -15.37 -2.24
CA ASN A 68 2.84 -16.10 -3.11
C ASN A 68 2.43 -17.43 -2.47
N GLU A 69 1.34 -18.02 -2.97
CA GLU A 69 0.80 -19.28 -2.45
C GLU A 69 1.76 -20.47 -2.65
N ASP A 70 2.62 -20.39 -3.66
CA ASP A 70 3.67 -21.38 -3.95
C ASP A 70 4.92 -21.21 -3.07
N GLY A 71 4.91 -20.27 -2.12
CA GLY A 71 6.02 -19.95 -1.23
C GLY A 71 7.06 -19.01 -1.84
N SER A 72 6.95 -18.64 -3.11
CA SER A 72 7.85 -17.66 -3.73
C SER A 72 7.59 -16.25 -3.19
N VAL A 73 8.63 -15.41 -3.21
CA VAL A 73 8.55 -14.02 -2.73
C VAL A 73 8.56 -13.08 -3.92
N ARG A 74 7.55 -12.21 -4.01
CA ARG A 74 7.57 -11.03 -4.89
C ARG A 74 8.21 -9.89 -4.13
N ARG A 75 9.23 -9.26 -4.74
CA ARG A 75 10.00 -8.17 -4.15
C ARG A 75 10.33 -7.12 -5.22
N ARG A 76 9.60 -6.00 -5.23
CA ARG A 76 9.85 -4.83 -6.07
C ARG A 76 10.25 -3.64 -5.22
N ILE A 77 11.55 -3.52 -5.01
CA ILE A 77 12.15 -2.42 -4.25
C ILE A 77 11.93 -1.09 -4.98
N ASP A 78 11.86 -1.14 -6.31
CA ASP A 78 11.63 0.01 -7.19
C ASP A 78 10.27 0.68 -6.98
N ASN A 79 9.30 -0.04 -6.39
CA ASN A 79 8.02 0.54 -6.02
C ASN A 79 8.10 1.37 -4.72
N VAL A 80 9.21 1.37 -3.99
CA VAL A 80 9.42 2.23 -2.81
C VAL A 80 10.18 3.48 -3.24
N PHE A 81 9.55 4.66 -3.19
CA PHE A 81 10.17 5.89 -3.67
C PHE A 81 10.69 6.76 -2.51
N LEU A 82 11.93 7.21 -2.65
CA LEU A 82 12.60 8.10 -1.70
C LEU A 82 12.77 9.48 -2.35
N SER A 83 11.92 10.41 -1.92
CA SER A 83 11.90 11.79 -2.40
C SER A 83 12.98 12.62 -1.71
N GLU A 84 13.59 13.52 -2.48
CA GLU A 84 14.51 14.55 -2.03
C GLU A 84 13.80 15.83 -1.58
N ASN A 85 12.46 15.86 -1.62
CA ASN A 85 11.64 16.94 -1.02
C ASN A 85 11.64 16.82 0.52
N ALA A 86 12.84 16.90 1.10
CA ALA A 86 13.16 16.83 2.51
C ALA A 86 14.35 17.75 2.81
N PRO A 87 14.64 18.07 4.08
CA PRO A 87 15.86 18.79 4.45
C PRO A 87 17.12 18.12 3.89
N ALA A 88 18.17 18.91 3.67
CA ALA A 88 19.42 18.44 3.08
C ALA A 88 19.96 17.17 3.77
N GLY A 89 20.30 16.15 2.96
CA GLY A 89 20.80 14.86 3.44
C GLY A 89 19.71 13.91 3.97
N LYS A 90 18.46 14.36 4.09
CA LYS A 90 17.31 13.53 4.44
C LYS A 90 16.51 13.14 3.21
N LEU A 91 15.59 12.20 3.41
CA LEU A 91 14.71 11.65 2.39
C LEU A 91 13.27 11.61 2.91
N LEU A 92 12.29 11.63 2.02
CA LEU A 92 10.88 11.45 2.34
C LEU A 92 10.37 10.18 1.66
N LEU A 93 9.82 9.25 2.44
CA LEU A 93 9.20 8.04 1.89
C LEU A 93 7.87 8.41 1.24
N ARG A 94 7.66 7.97 -0.01
CA ARG A 94 6.36 8.07 -0.69
C ARG A 94 5.90 6.71 -1.20
N ALA A 95 4.63 6.40 -0.96
CA ALA A 95 3.97 5.24 -1.52
C ALA A 95 3.69 5.51 -3.01
N VAL A 96 4.24 4.66 -3.87
CA VAL A 96 4.06 4.76 -5.32
C VAL A 96 3.71 3.39 -5.89
N ASP A 97 3.24 3.41 -7.13
CA ASP A 97 2.85 2.26 -7.93
C ASP A 97 1.91 1.29 -7.20
N HIS A 98 0.62 1.59 -7.31
CA HIS A 98 -0.48 0.82 -6.71
C HIS A 98 -1.23 -0.02 -7.77
N THR A 99 -0.59 -0.31 -8.90
CA THR A 99 -1.21 -0.95 -10.07
C THR A 99 -1.79 -2.34 -9.79
N HIS A 100 -1.30 -3.03 -8.77
CA HIS A 100 -1.72 -4.39 -8.41
C HIS A 100 -2.50 -4.47 -7.09
N CYS A 101 -2.91 -3.34 -6.52
CA CYS A 101 -3.81 -3.33 -5.37
C CYS A 101 -5.14 -4.03 -5.71
N PHE A 102 -5.77 -4.58 -4.68
CA PHE A 102 -7.08 -5.25 -4.63
C PHE A 102 -7.19 -6.57 -5.38
N THR A 103 -6.64 -6.69 -6.58
CA THR A 103 -6.92 -7.84 -7.47
C THR A 103 -5.66 -8.46 -8.06
N SER A 104 -4.47 -7.99 -7.67
CA SER A 104 -3.18 -8.45 -8.21
C SER A 104 -3.08 -8.26 -9.73
N GLY A 105 -3.62 -7.16 -10.25
CA GLY A 105 -3.66 -6.85 -11.68
C GLY A 105 -4.79 -7.54 -12.46
N ARG A 106 -5.65 -8.32 -11.80
CA ARG A 106 -6.89 -8.85 -12.41
C ARG A 106 -7.97 -7.79 -12.46
N GLU A 107 -9.00 -8.03 -13.26
CA GLU A 107 -10.16 -7.14 -13.35
C GLU A 107 -10.89 -7.00 -12.01
N ILE A 108 -11.43 -5.80 -11.74
CA ILE A 108 -12.23 -5.49 -10.54
C ILE A 108 -13.63 -6.08 -10.73
N LEU A 109 -13.76 -7.36 -10.36
CA LEU A 109 -15.00 -8.13 -10.39
C LEU A 109 -15.31 -8.68 -9.00
N ALA A 110 -16.60 -8.85 -8.69
CA ALA A 110 -17.03 -9.38 -7.39
C ALA A 110 -16.38 -10.73 -7.03
N LYS A 111 -16.18 -11.61 -8.02
CA LYS A 111 -15.50 -12.91 -7.84
C LYS A 111 -14.03 -12.80 -7.40
N ASN A 112 -13.36 -11.69 -7.72
CA ASN A 112 -11.95 -11.46 -7.39
C ASN A 112 -11.76 -10.72 -6.06
N LEU A 113 -12.85 -10.23 -5.44
CA LEU A 113 -12.86 -9.43 -4.20
C LEU A 113 -13.66 -10.13 -3.08
N GLY A 114 -13.63 -11.46 -3.07
CA GLY A 114 -14.44 -12.29 -2.19
C GLY A 114 -13.94 -12.36 -0.73
N ALA A 115 -14.67 -13.14 0.07
CA ALA A 115 -14.40 -13.30 1.51
C ALA A 115 -13.01 -13.87 1.83
N SER A 116 -12.45 -14.72 0.97
CA SER A 116 -11.09 -15.26 1.12
C SER A 116 -10.04 -14.15 1.11
N LEU A 117 -10.18 -13.20 0.20
CA LEU A 117 -9.26 -12.07 0.11
C LEU A 117 -9.48 -11.06 1.25
N ILE A 118 -10.73 -10.83 1.67
CA ILE A 118 -11.03 -9.98 2.84
C ILE A 118 -10.31 -10.50 4.08
N ARG A 119 -10.35 -11.82 4.30
CA ARG A 119 -9.76 -12.50 5.48
C ARG A 119 -8.33 -13.01 5.26
N ASP A 120 -7.66 -12.56 4.20
CA ASP A 120 -6.29 -12.95 3.93
C ASP A 120 -5.35 -12.34 5.00
N ASN A 121 -4.69 -13.24 5.75
CA ASN A 121 -3.78 -12.92 6.84
C ASN A 121 -2.33 -12.66 6.39
N ARG A 122 -2.02 -12.78 5.09
CA ARG A 122 -0.70 -12.41 4.60
C ARG A 122 -0.44 -10.93 4.85
N VAL A 123 0.77 -10.62 5.26
CA VAL A 123 1.28 -9.25 5.36
C VAL A 123 1.87 -8.85 4.01
N PHE A 124 1.50 -7.68 3.53
CA PHE A 124 1.99 -7.12 2.26
C PHE A 124 2.83 -5.87 2.53
N GLY A 125 3.82 -5.62 1.68
CA GLY A 125 4.70 -4.45 1.78
C GLY A 125 5.79 -4.53 2.85
N LEU A 126 5.81 -5.58 3.69
CA LEU A 126 6.82 -5.76 4.73
C LEU A 126 8.11 -6.36 4.16
N PHE A 127 9.03 -5.51 3.71
CA PHE A 127 10.39 -5.94 3.39
C PHE A 127 11.14 -6.35 4.67
N PRO A 128 12.07 -7.33 4.62
CA PRO A 128 12.91 -7.67 5.77
C PRO A 128 13.69 -6.47 6.31
N GLU A 129 14.10 -5.54 5.42
CA GLU A 129 14.80 -4.34 5.87
C GLU A 129 13.93 -3.35 6.64
N PHE A 130 12.60 -3.45 6.55
CA PHE A 130 11.65 -2.58 7.26
C PHE A 130 11.40 -3.03 8.70
N GLU A 131 11.67 -4.28 9.05
CA GLU A 131 11.32 -4.86 10.37
C GLU A 131 11.85 -4.03 11.54
N THR A 132 13.10 -3.57 11.47
CA THR A 132 13.74 -2.75 12.52
C THR A 132 13.24 -1.30 12.57
N PHE A 133 12.44 -0.89 11.59
CA PHE A 133 11.83 0.44 11.50
C PHE A 133 10.32 0.42 11.76
N LEU A 134 9.73 -0.76 12.01
CA LEU A 134 8.33 -0.83 12.39
C LEU A 134 8.13 -0.19 13.78
N ASN A 135 7.16 0.70 13.86
CA ASN A 135 6.75 1.38 15.08
C ASN A 135 5.33 0.89 15.44
N ARG A 136 5.19 0.24 16.60
CA ARG A 136 3.92 -0.29 17.11
C ARG A 136 2.86 0.79 17.25
N ARG A 137 3.20 1.95 17.81
CA ARG A 137 2.28 3.08 17.93
C ARG A 137 1.80 3.54 16.56
N ALA A 138 2.67 3.67 15.56
CA ALA A 138 2.28 4.05 14.21
C ALA A 138 1.35 3.01 13.55
N VAL A 139 1.56 1.71 13.80
CA VAL A 139 0.64 0.65 13.35
C VAL A 139 -0.72 0.77 14.05
N ARG A 140 -0.76 1.01 15.37
CA ARG A 140 -2.02 1.20 16.10
C ARG A 140 -2.79 2.44 15.62
N GLU A 141 -2.09 3.55 15.38
CA GLU A 141 -2.67 4.75 14.78
C GLU A 141 -3.26 4.45 13.40
N ALA A 142 -2.50 3.77 12.52
CA ALA A 142 -2.99 3.38 11.20
C ALA A 142 -4.18 2.40 11.27
N ALA A 143 -4.18 1.48 12.23
CA ALA A 143 -5.31 0.59 12.46
C ALA A 143 -6.55 1.37 12.94
N ALA A 144 -6.38 2.39 13.79
CA ALA A 144 -7.46 3.27 14.20
C ALA A 144 -8.01 4.07 13.00
N ASP A 145 -7.16 4.54 12.09
CA ASP A 145 -7.59 5.17 10.84
C ASP A 145 -8.41 4.21 9.96
N LEU A 146 -7.99 2.93 9.87
CA LEU A 146 -8.76 1.91 9.15
C LEU A 146 -10.15 1.70 9.77
N ARG A 147 -10.32 1.76 11.10
CA ARG A 147 -11.65 1.65 11.74
C ARG A 147 -12.60 2.76 11.30
N GLN A 148 -12.08 3.91 10.90
CA GLN A 148 -12.87 5.05 10.42
C GLN A 148 -13.33 4.89 8.96
N MET A 149 -12.89 3.84 8.26
CA MET A 149 -13.31 3.60 6.88
C MET A 149 -14.79 3.19 6.80
N THR A 150 -15.64 4.10 6.34
CA THR A 150 -17.08 3.87 6.20
C THR A 150 -17.49 3.52 4.77
N MET A 151 -18.69 2.94 4.63
CA MET A 151 -19.33 2.75 3.33
C MET A 151 -19.52 4.07 2.57
N ALA A 152 -19.80 5.18 3.25
CA ALA A 152 -19.97 6.48 2.62
C ALA A 152 -18.64 6.99 2.04
N THR A 153 -17.56 6.91 2.82
CA THR A 153 -16.21 7.26 2.38
C THR A 153 -15.76 6.41 1.20
N ALA A 154 -15.90 5.08 1.29
CA ALA A 154 -15.54 4.17 0.21
C ALA A 154 -16.34 4.43 -1.07
N LYS A 155 -17.66 4.67 -0.96
CA LYS A 155 -18.50 5.06 -2.12
C LYS A 155 -18.04 6.37 -2.75
N ALA A 156 -17.74 7.39 -1.94
CA ALA A 156 -17.25 8.66 -2.44
C ALA A 156 -15.96 8.48 -3.23
N ILE A 157 -14.99 7.72 -2.71
CA ILE A 157 -13.73 7.41 -3.42
C ILE A 157 -14.00 6.64 -4.72
N VAL A 158 -14.75 5.53 -4.66
CA VAL A 158 -15.02 4.68 -5.84
C VAL A 158 -15.84 5.41 -6.91
N SER A 159 -16.64 6.40 -6.53
CA SER A 159 -17.37 7.26 -7.49
C SER A 159 -16.44 8.13 -8.34
N THR A 160 -15.21 8.38 -7.89
CA THR A 160 -14.21 9.15 -8.65
C THR A 160 -13.50 8.34 -9.74
N ILE A 161 -13.68 7.00 -9.76
CA ILE A 161 -13.07 6.17 -10.81
C ILE A 161 -13.67 6.60 -12.17
N PRO A 162 -12.85 7.01 -13.15
CA PRO A 162 -13.33 7.48 -14.45
C PRO A 162 -14.18 6.42 -15.16
N ALA A 163 -15.13 6.87 -15.98
CA ALA A 163 -15.99 5.96 -16.75
C ALA A 163 -15.17 5.20 -17.81
N GLU A 164 -14.13 5.82 -18.32
CA GLU A 164 -13.21 5.31 -19.34
C GLU A 164 -12.39 4.10 -18.87
N TRP A 165 -12.34 3.85 -17.56
CA TRP A 165 -11.67 2.67 -17.00
C TRP A 165 -12.57 1.42 -17.02
N ASP A 166 -13.82 1.56 -17.50
CA ASP A 166 -14.78 0.48 -17.75
C ASP A 166 -15.01 -0.45 -16.55
N VAL A 167 -14.90 0.09 -15.33
CA VAL A 167 -15.22 -0.66 -14.12
C VAL A 167 -16.73 -0.75 -13.97
N SER A 168 -17.26 -1.95 -14.18
CA SER A 168 -18.70 -2.24 -14.07
C SER A 168 -19.31 -1.80 -12.74
N ALA A 169 -20.62 -1.53 -12.72
CA ALA A 169 -21.33 -1.18 -11.48
C ALA A 169 -21.20 -2.26 -10.39
N GLY A 170 -21.23 -3.54 -10.78
CA GLY A 170 -20.98 -4.67 -9.88
C GLY A 170 -19.56 -4.67 -9.33
N GLY A 171 -18.56 -4.38 -10.17
CA GLY A 171 -17.15 -4.23 -9.76
C GLY A 171 -16.95 -3.09 -8.77
N ARG A 172 -17.53 -1.91 -9.04
CA ARG A 172 -17.51 -0.75 -8.14
C ARG A 172 -18.15 -1.08 -6.79
N SER A 173 -19.33 -1.70 -6.79
CA SER A 173 -19.99 -2.11 -5.55
C SER A 173 -19.16 -3.12 -4.76
N ALA A 174 -18.55 -4.10 -5.44
CA ALA A 174 -17.68 -5.08 -4.80
C ALA A 174 -16.41 -4.43 -4.21
N LEU A 175 -15.84 -3.43 -4.89
CA LEU A 175 -14.69 -2.68 -4.39
C LEU A 175 -15.02 -1.88 -3.13
N VAL A 176 -16.16 -1.19 -3.10
CA VAL A 176 -16.64 -0.50 -1.89
C VAL A 176 -16.74 -1.48 -0.72
N ASP A 177 -17.43 -2.60 -0.94
CA ASP A 177 -17.61 -3.65 0.07
C ASP A 177 -16.27 -4.20 0.57
N PHE A 178 -15.35 -4.49 -0.36
CA PHE A 178 -14.03 -5.03 -0.05
C PHE A 178 -13.23 -4.07 0.84
N VAL A 179 -13.10 -2.81 0.42
CA VAL A 179 -12.31 -1.78 1.11
C VAL A 179 -12.77 -1.61 2.55
N VAL A 180 -14.09 -1.58 2.78
CA VAL A 180 -14.67 -1.43 4.12
C VAL A 180 -14.52 -2.71 4.95
N LYS A 181 -14.89 -3.88 4.40
CA LYS A 181 -14.85 -5.14 5.14
C LYS A 181 -13.43 -5.55 5.50
N ARG A 182 -12.45 -5.29 4.62
CA ARG A 182 -11.04 -5.58 4.91
C ARG A 182 -10.45 -4.59 5.91
N ALA A 183 -10.81 -3.30 5.85
CA ALA A 183 -10.43 -2.34 6.88
C ALA A 183 -10.90 -2.81 8.26
N ALA A 184 -12.19 -3.14 8.37
CA ALA A 184 -12.78 -3.69 9.59
C ALA A 184 -12.05 -4.95 10.05
N TYR A 185 -11.76 -5.90 9.15
CA TYR A 185 -11.07 -7.14 9.48
C TYR A 185 -9.67 -6.94 10.09
N LEU A 186 -8.87 -6.04 9.51
CA LEU A 186 -7.50 -5.78 9.98
C LEU A 186 -7.46 -4.95 11.26
N SER A 187 -8.47 -4.11 11.45
CA SER A 187 -8.59 -3.23 12.62
C SER A 187 -9.39 -3.83 13.78
N GLU A 188 -10.02 -4.98 13.58
CA GLU A 188 -10.77 -5.70 14.61
C GLU A 188 -9.81 -6.11 15.72
N ASP A 189 -10.22 -5.95 16.98
CA ASP A 189 -9.42 -6.40 18.10
C ASP A 189 -9.60 -7.91 18.30
N VAL A 190 -8.49 -8.67 18.32
CA VAL A 190 -8.55 -10.15 18.20
C VAL A 190 -8.18 -10.90 19.50
N LEU A 191 -7.86 -10.19 20.57
CA LEU A 191 -7.58 -10.79 21.88
C LEU A 191 -8.63 -10.35 22.90
N ARG A 192 -9.29 -11.32 23.55
CA ARG A 192 -10.22 -11.06 24.67
C ARG A 192 -9.39 -10.95 25.95
N GLY A 193 -9.22 -9.75 26.48
CA GLY A 193 -8.41 -9.48 27.67
C GLY A 193 -8.31 -7.98 28.00
N THR A 194 -7.41 -7.60 28.90
CA THR A 194 -7.23 -6.21 29.37
C THR A 194 -6.52 -5.29 28.39
N ASP A 195 -5.93 -5.83 27.31
CA ASP A 195 -5.25 -5.04 26.27
C ASP A 195 -5.61 -5.58 24.86
N PRO A 196 -6.75 -5.16 24.28
CA PRO A 196 -7.17 -5.58 22.96
C PRO A 196 -6.27 -4.96 21.87
N GLU A 197 -5.59 -5.81 21.09
CA GLU A 197 -4.76 -5.37 19.95
C GLU A 197 -5.48 -5.60 18.62
N PRO A 198 -5.37 -4.65 17.65
CA PRO A 198 -5.84 -4.84 16.29
C PRO A 198 -5.23 -6.08 15.64
N ARG A 199 -6.00 -6.79 14.80
CA ARG A 199 -5.54 -7.97 14.06
C ARG A 199 -4.20 -7.74 13.36
N ILE A 200 -4.00 -6.58 12.71
CA ILE A 200 -2.76 -6.27 12.00
C ILE A 200 -1.53 -6.27 12.91
N MET A 201 -1.67 -5.93 14.20
CA MET A 201 -0.58 -6.03 15.18
C MET A 201 -0.17 -7.48 15.39
N ILE A 202 -1.12 -8.39 15.52
CA ILE A 202 -0.86 -9.82 15.70
C ILE A 202 -0.20 -10.41 14.45
N LEU A 203 -0.58 -9.96 13.26
CA LEU A 203 0.04 -10.41 12.01
C LEU A 203 1.50 -9.96 11.88
N LEU A 204 1.82 -8.75 12.35
CA LEU A 204 3.18 -8.20 12.31
C LEU A 204 4.06 -8.72 13.45
N TRP A 205 3.49 -9.04 14.61
CA TRP A 205 4.20 -9.54 15.79
C TRP A 205 3.49 -10.77 16.39
N PRO A 206 3.50 -11.93 15.69
CA PRO A 206 2.71 -13.11 16.09
C PRO A 206 3.17 -13.74 17.41
N GLN A 207 4.41 -13.50 17.83
CA GLN A 207 4.98 -14.03 19.07
C GLN A 207 4.81 -13.08 20.27
N GLY A 208 4.17 -11.92 20.09
CA GLY A 208 3.95 -10.94 21.16
C GLY A 208 5.24 -10.39 21.79
N GLU A 209 6.39 -10.51 21.11
CA GLU A 209 7.70 -10.32 21.75
C GLU A 209 7.83 -8.97 22.47
N MET A 210 8.36 -9.09 23.69
CA MET A 210 8.67 -8.08 24.71
C MET A 210 9.82 -7.14 24.29
N PHE A 211 9.74 -6.53 23.12
CA PHE A 211 10.64 -5.43 22.76
C PHE A 211 9.81 -4.13 22.73
N ASP A 212 9.62 -3.58 23.93
CA ASP A 212 9.12 -2.22 24.17
C ASP A 212 10.18 -1.19 23.74
N SER A 213 10.45 -1.12 22.45
CA SER A 213 10.96 0.12 21.88
C SER A 213 9.82 0.74 21.08
N ASP A 214 9.09 1.65 21.72
CA ASP A 214 8.12 2.55 21.07
C ASP A 214 8.76 3.46 20.01
N GLU A 215 10.09 3.38 19.85
CA GLU A 215 10.86 4.08 18.84
C GLU A 215 11.56 3.11 17.87
N PRO A 216 11.51 3.38 16.56
CA PRO A 216 12.31 2.64 15.58
C PRO A 216 13.80 2.86 15.82
N GLU A 217 14.65 1.91 15.40
CA GLU A 217 16.11 2.11 15.45
C GLU A 217 16.50 3.34 14.62
N ARG A 218 17.05 4.36 15.29
CA ARG A 218 17.56 5.59 14.66
C ARG A 218 18.85 5.34 13.86
#